data_AF-A0A496WT06-F1
#
_entry.id   AF-A0A496WT06-F1
#
_cell.length_a   1.000
_cell.length_b   1.000
_cell.length_c   1.000
_cell.angle_alpha   90.00
_cell.angle_beta   90.00
_cell.angle_gamma   90.00
#
_symmetry.space_group_name_H-M   'P 1'
#
loop_
_entity.id
_entity.type
_entity.pdbx_description
1 polymer ?
#
loop_
_entity_poly.entity_id
_entity_poly.type
_entity_poly.pdbx_seq_one_letter_code
_entity_poly.pdbx_strand_id
1 'polypeptide(L)' 'MQSKLTLRLDDSLINQAKIFAEQHDKSLSQVVSDYFELLTKGIESPEAPAITKSLIGVLGGADVTLDDYKRHLEEKYL' A
#
# COMPACT_ATOMS: atom_id res chain seq x y z
N MET A 1 4.92 -20.25 -11.63
CA MET A 1 5.01 -20.10 -13.10
C MET A 1 5.80 -18.84 -13.39
N GLN A 2 6.83 -18.88 -14.23
CA GLN A 2 7.64 -17.69 -14.51
C GLN A 2 7.22 -17.10 -15.86
N SER A 3 6.49 -15.99 -15.82
CA SER A 3 6.01 -15.30 -17.01
C SER A 3 6.99 -14.19 -17.39
N LYS A 4 7.32 -14.08 -18.68
CA LYS A 4 8.23 -13.02 -19.16
C LYS A 4 7.41 -11.78 -19.51
N LEU A 5 7.66 -10.68 -18.81
CA LEU A 5 7.13 -9.36 -19.12
C LEU A 5 8.19 -8.56 -19.90
N THR A 6 7.81 -8.04 -21.07
CA THR A 6 8.68 -7.16 -21.87
C THR A 6 8.13 -5.74 -21.81
N LEU A 7 8.91 -4.81 -21.28
CA LEU A 7 8.56 -3.39 -21.17
C LEU A 7 9.31 -2.59 -22.22
N ARG A 8 8.64 -1.62 -22.85
CA ARG A 8 9.31 -0.58 -23.66
C ARG A 8 9.60 0.60 -22.75
N LEU A 9 10.86 0.94 -22.59
CA LEU A 9 11.37 1.99 -21.73
C LEU A 9 12.44 2.74 -22.50
N ASP A 10 12.70 3.99 -22.13
CA ASP A 10 13.78 4.76 -22.71
C ASP A 10 15.15 4.17 -22.32
N ASP A 11 16.10 4.17 -23.26
CA ASP A 11 17.43 3.58 -23.03
C ASP A 11 18.18 4.23 -21.85
N SER A 12 17.97 5.53 -21.64
CA SER A 12 18.52 6.26 -20.49
C SER A 12 18.00 5.68 -19.16
N LEU A 13 16.70 5.40 -19.11
CA LEU A 13 16.05 4.85 -17.92
C LEU A 13 16.51 3.40 -17.66
N ILE A 14 16.71 2.60 -18.72
CA ILE A 14 17.26 1.24 -18.60
C ILE A 14 18.65 1.28 -17.97
N ASN A 15 19.51 2.22 -18.38
CA ASN A 15 20.85 2.35 -17.81
C ASN A 15 20.82 2.77 -16.34
N GLN A 16 20.00 3.76 -15.99
CA GLN A 16 19.84 4.19 -14.59
C GLN A 16 19.35 3.05 -13.71
N ALA A 17 18.37 2.26 -14.19
CA ALA A 17 17.82 1.14 -13.44
C ALA A 17 18.84 0.00 -13.26
N LYS A 18 19.71 -0.25 -14.25
CA LYS A 18 20.81 -1.22 -14.12
C LYS A 18 21.83 -0.78 -13.08
N ILE A 19 22.25 0.48 -13.09
CA ILE A 19 23.18 1.03 -12.09
C ILE A 19 22.61 0.86 -10.69
N PHE A 20 21.33 1.20 -10.50
CA PHE A 20 20.64 1.00 -9.23
C PHE A 20 20.63 -0.48 -8.82
N ALA A 21 20.30 -1.38 -9.74
CA ALA A 21 20.25 -2.81 -9.46
C ALA A 21 21.62 -3.36 -9.03
N GLU A 22 22.70 -2.97 -9.73
CA GLU A 22 24.08 -3.34 -9.38
C GLU A 22 24.50 -2.80 -8.01
N GLN A 23 24.17 -1.54 -7.69
CA GLN A 23 24.46 -0.95 -6.38
C GLN A 23 23.78 -1.68 -5.21
N HIS A 24 22.68 -2.37 -5.49
CA HIS A 24 21.89 -3.11 -4.51
C HIS A 24 22.08 -4.64 -4.61
N ASP A 25 23.09 -5.12 -5.35
CA ASP A 25 23.35 -6.55 -5.59
C ASP A 25 22.11 -7.34 -6.06
N LYS A 26 21.25 -6.67 -6.84
CA LYS A 26 19.99 -7.23 -7.35
C LYS A 26 19.98 -7.24 -8.88
N SER A 27 19.21 -8.16 -9.45
CA SER A 27 18.88 -8.09 -10.87
C SER A 27 17.81 -7.05 -11.13
N LEU A 28 17.83 -6.41 -12.31
CA LEU A 28 16.77 -5.47 -12.71
C LEU A 28 15.37 -6.12 -12.65
N SER A 29 15.26 -7.39 -13.02
CA SER A 29 14.01 -8.16 -12.88
C SER A 29 13.54 -8.29 -11.44
N GLN A 30 14.46 -8.44 -10.48
CA GLN A 30 14.11 -8.52 -9.07
C GLN A 30 13.61 -7.16 -8.56
N VAL A 31 14.30 -6.07 -8.91
CA VAL A 31 13.88 -4.71 -8.52
C VAL A 31 12.47 -4.40 -9.01
N VAL A 32 12.18 -4.74 -10.26
CA VAL A 32 10.84 -4.54 -10.85
C VAL A 32 9.80 -5.46 -10.20
N SER A 33 10.17 -6.70 -9.87
CA SER A 33 9.26 -7.63 -9.19
C SER A 33 8.91 -7.12 -7.78
N ASP A 34 9.90 -6.71 -7.00
CA ASP A 34 9.72 -6.12 -5.66
C ASP A 34 8.80 -4.88 -5.73
N TYR A 35 8.94 -4.06 -6.77
CA TYR A 35 8.08 -2.90 -6.99
C TYR A 35 6.62 -3.28 -7.30
N PHE A 36 6.40 -4.29 -8.15
CA PHE A 36 5.05 -4.79 -8.42
C PHE A 36 4.41 -5.45 -7.19
N GLU A 37 5.18 -6.13 -6.36
CA GLU A 37 4.70 -6.64 -5.06
C GLU A 37 4.27 -5.51 -4.13
N LEU A 38 5.03 -4.40 -4.08
CA LEU A 38 4.65 -3.25 -3.28
C LEU A 38 3.36 -2.57 -3.78
N LEU A 39 3.24 -2.40 -5.11
CA LEU A 39 2.04 -1.84 -5.74
C LEU A 39 0.79 -2.68 -5.47
N THR A 40 0.93 -4.01 -5.48
CA THR A 40 -0.20 -4.93 -5.22
C THR A 40 -0.51 -5.03 -3.73
N LYS A 41 0.49 -4.90 -2.83
CA LYS A 41 0.27 -4.81 -1.38
C LYS A 41 -0.55 -3.59 -0.97
N GLY A 42 -0.50 -2.48 -1.71
CA GLY A 42 -1.33 -1.30 -1.45
C GLY A 42 -2.84 -1.51 -1.69
N ILE A 43 -3.23 -2.63 -2.32
CA ILE A 43 -4.62 -2.98 -2.61
C ILE A 43 -5.23 -3.79 -1.47
N GLU A 44 -4.40 -4.53 -0.72
CA GLU A 44 -4.83 -5.10 0.56
C GLU A 44 -4.73 -4.01 1.62
N SER A 45 -5.86 -3.38 1.92
CA SER A 45 -5.98 -2.55 3.13
C SER A 45 -5.38 -3.37 4.29
N PRO A 46 -4.32 -2.88 4.95
CA PRO A 46 -3.67 -3.66 5.99
C PRO A 46 -4.75 -4.05 6.98
N GLU A 47 -4.89 -5.35 7.24
CA GLU A 47 -5.82 -5.83 8.26
C GLU A 47 -5.57 -4.99 9.52
N ALA A 48 -6.59 -4.24 9.92
CA ALA A 48 -6.46 -3.34 11.04
C ALA A 48 -5.91 -4.14 12.24
N PRO A 49 -4.94 -3.59 13.01
CA PRO A 49 -4.40 -4.27 14.19
C PRO A 49 -5.53 -4.79 15.08
N ALA A 50 -5.31 -5.90 15.80
CA ALA A 50 -6.36 -6.54 16.61
C ALA A 50 -7.06 -5.57 17.59
N ILE A 51 -6.32 -4.59 18.11
CA ILE A 51 -6.84 -3.51 18.96
C ILE A 51 -7.81 -2.62 18.15
N THR A 52 -7.42 -2.22 16.95
CA THR A 52 -8.25 -1.43 16.04
C THR A 52 -9.49 -2.22 15.59
N LYS A 53 -9.37 -3.52 15.32
CA LYS A 53 -10.52 -4.41 15.06
C LYS A 53 -11.47 -4.50 16.27
N SER A 54 -10.94 -4.57 17.49
CA SER A 54 -11.74 -4.56 18.72
C SER A 54 -12.50 -3.23 18.90
N LEU A 55 -11.89 -2.10 18.52
CA LEU A 55 -12.54 -0.79 18.55
C LEU A 55 -13.62 -0.68 17.47
N ILE A 56 -13.37 -1.19 16.26
CA ILE A 56 -14.38 -1.28 15.20
C ILE A 56 -15.55 -2.17 15.64
N GLY A 57 -15.29 -3.26 16.37
CA GLY A 57 -16.32 -4.16 16.90
C GLY A 57 -17.33 -3.47 17.83
N VAL A 58 -16.94 -2.40 18.53
CA VAL A 58 -17.86 -1.57 19.34
C VAL A 58 -18.90 -0.86 18.46
N LEU A 59 -18.54 -0.58 17.20
CA LEU A 59 -19.40 0.04 16.19
C LEU A 59 -19.98 -1.00 15.19
N GLY A 60 -19.77 -2.30 15.43
CA GLY A 60 -20.03 -3.42 14.51
C GLY A 60 -21.49 -3.71 14.15
N GLY A 61 -22.37 -2.72 14.24
CA GLY A 61 -23.76 -2.76 13.81
C GLY A 61 -24.41 -1.38 13.72
N ALA A 62 -23.62 -0.30 13.89
CA ALA A 62 -24.09 1.06 13.82
C ALA A 62 -23.55 1.69 12.53
N ASP A 63 -24.45 2.24 11.71
CA ASP A 63 -24.10 2.99 10.51
C ASP A 63 -23.66 4.40 10.94
N VAL A 64 -22.45 4.47 11.51
CA VAL A 64 -21.89 5.72 12.05
C VAL A 64 -20.96 6.30 11.01
N THR A 65 -21.30 7.51 10.57
CA THR A 65 -20.54 8.25 9.59
C THR A 65 -19.49 9.14 10.27
N LEU A 66 -18.54 9.64 9.48
CA LEU A 66 -17.57 10.63 9.95
C LEU A 66 -18.23 11.90 10.50
N ASP A 67 -19.41 12.26 10.01
CA ASP A 67 -20.11 13.46 10.46
C ASP A 67 -20.82 13.23 11.81
N ASP A 68 -21.22 12.00 12.12
CA ASP A 68 -21.70 11.64 13.47
C ASP A 68 -20.60 11.81 14.52
N TYR A 69 -19.37 11.44 14.18
CA TYR A 69 -18.21 11.65 15.05
C TYR A 69 -17.91 13.13 15.28
N LYS A 70 -17.96 13.95 14.23
CA LYS A 70 -17.74 15.41 14.36
C LYS A 70 -18.80 16.05 15.25
N ARG A 71 -20.07 15.71 15.06
CA ARG A 71 -21.18 16.18 15.88
C ARG A 71 -21.04 15.77 17.35
N HIS A 72 -20.62 14.54 17.62
CA HIS A 72 -20.32 14.12 18.99
C HIS A 72 -19.22 14.96 19.64
N LEU A 73 -18.16 15.31 18.89
CA LEU A 73 -17.08 16.17 19.40
C LEU A 73 -17.58 17.59 19.68
N GLU A 74 -18.44 18.14 18.82
CA GLU A 74 -19.08 19.43 19.06
C GLU A 74 -19.90 19.40 20.35
N GLU A 75 -20.83 18.45 20.51
CA GLU A 75 -21.66 18.35 21.73
C GLU A 75 -20.88 18.10 23.02
N LYS A 76 -19.71 17.45 22.92
CA LYS A 76 -18.90 17.08 24.09
C LYS A 76 -17.97 18.20 24.54
N TYR A 77 -17.52 19.06 23.63
CA TYR A 77 -16.45 20.03 23.89
C TYR A 77 -16.84 21.49 23.61
N LEU A 78 -17.94 21.75 22.90
CA LEU A 78 -18.49 23.07 22.61
C LEU A 78 -19.83 23.29 23.32
#